data_AF-A0A6D2JN45-F1
#
_entry.id   AF-A0A6D2JN45-F1
#
_cell.length_a   1.000
_cell.length_b   1.000
_cell.length_c   1.000
_cell.angle_alpha   90.00
_cell.angle_beta   90.00
_cell.angle_gamma   90.00
#
_symmetry.space_group_name_H-M   'P 1'
#
loop_
_entity.id
_entity.type
_entity.pdbx_description
1 polymer ?
#
loop_
_entity_poly.entity_id
_entity_poly.type
_entity_poly.pdbx_seq_one_letter_code
_entity_poly.pdbx_strand_id
1 'polypeptide(L)'
;MTLFDNKTKDDVKKAKQVHELLNLMDLVKKQNSDKPYTNEMYLKIKEENEKHKKEEALQALMKELHQANQQMLKAIEEMKDNDRRKKEQEELESKRRSEEQFEELLKTNQHNFKEMEEVMEKRLKRLRKRKRSSLR
;
A
#
# COMPACT_ATOMS: atom_id res chain seq x y z
N MET A 1 55.92 -38.19 1.05
CA MET A 1 55.04 -38.98 0.15
C MET A 1 54.18 -39.86 1.05
N THR A 2 52.89 -39.53 1.19
CA THR A 2 51.96 -40.31 2.04
C THR A 2 51.45 -41.48 1.22
N LEU A 3 51.66 -42.71 1.69
CA LEU A 3 51.28 -43.91 0.95
C LEU A 3 49.91 -44.39 1.41
N PHE A 4 48.93 -44.35 0.51
CA PHE A 4 47.56 -44.77 0.80
C PHE A 4 47.33 -46.23 0.47
N ASP A 5 46.71 -46.95 1.40
CA ASP A 5 46.23 -48.31 1.21
C ASP A 5 44.70 -48.26 1.10
N ASN A 6 44.22 -47.89 -0.07
CA ASN A 6 42.78 -47.71 -0.33
C ASN A 6 41.97 -49.01 -0.19
N LYS A 7 42.62 -50.17 -0.06
CA LYS A 7 41.97 -51.49 0.08
C LYS A 7 41.90 -51.97 1.53
N THR A 8 42.53 -51.26 2.48
CA THR A 8 42.51 -51.69 3.87
C THR A 8 41.10 -51.65 4.47
N LYS A 9 40.75 -52.69 5.23
CA LYS A 9 39.49 -52.75 6.00
C LYS A 9 39.67 -52.29 7.45
N ASP A 10 40.90 -52.06 7.88
CA ASP A 10 41.22 -51.58 9.23
C ASP A 10 40.91 -50.08 9.34
N ASP A 11 39.92 -49.74 10.15
CA ASP A 11 39.46 -48.37 10.33
C ASP A 11 40.48 -47.49 11.07
N VAL A 12 41.31 -48.07 11.96
CA VAL A 12 42.40 -47.36 12.63
C VAL A 12 43.45 -46.97 11.59
N LYS A 13 43.77 -47.89 10.68
CA LYS A 13 44.71 -47.62 9.58
C LYS A 13 44.17 -46.54 8.63
N LYS A 14 42.88 -46.56 8.28
CA LYS A 14 42.26 -45.51 7.47
C LYS A 14 42.34 -44.15 8.15
N ALA A 15 41.96 -44.07 9.43
CA ALA A 15 41.97 -42.83 10.19
C ALA A 15 43.39 -42.24 10.27
N LYS A 16 44.39 -43.09 10.51
CA LYS A 16 45.80 -42.69 10.52
C LYS A 16 46.24 -42.11 9.17
N GLN A 17 45.91 -42.77 8.05
CA GLN A 17 46.28 -42.30 6.70
C GLN A 17 45.62 -40.95 6.36
N VAL A 18 44.34 -40.76 6.71
CA VAL A 18 43.65 -39.47 6.53
C VAL A 18 44.30 -38.39 7.39
N HIS A 19 44.61 -38.68 8.65
CA HIS A 19 45.25 -37.72 9.55
C HIS A 19 46.63 -37.29 9.04
N GLU A 20 47.44 -38.23 8.55
CA GLU A 20 48.74 -37.94 7.92
C GLU A 20 48.60 -37.05 6.68
N LEU A 21 47.57 -37.24 5.85
CA LEU A 21 47.30 -36.38 4.71
C LEU A 21 46.88 -34.96 5.14
N LEU A 22 45.99 -34.83 6.12
CA LEU A 22 45.57 -33.52 6.62
C LEU A 22 46.74 -32.73 7.21
N ASN A 23 47.61 -33.39 7.98
CA ASN A 23 48.84 -32.77 8.51
C ASN A 23 49.76 -32.28 7.38
N LEU A 24 49.86 -33.04 6.28
CA LEU A 24 50.61 -32.63 5.10
C LEU A 24 49.95 -31.43 4.38
N MET A 25 48.62 -31.42 4.25
CA MET A 25 47.88 -30.29 3.69
C MET A 25 48.08 -29.02 4.53
N ASP A 26 48.04 -29.12 5.86
CA ASP A 26 48.28 -27.99 6.75
C ASP A 26 49.71 -27.46 6.63
N LEU A 27 50.69 -28.33 6.44
CA LEU A 27 52.06 -27.92 6.16
C LEU A 27 52.16 -27.15 4.84
N VAL A 28 51.54 -27.66 3.77
CA VAL A 28 51.52 -27.01 2.45
C VAL A 28 50.80 -25.67 2.51
N LYS A 29 49.68 -25.58 3.24
CA LYS A 29 48.96 -24.32 3.46
C LYS A 29 49.85 -23.29 4.16
N LYS A 30 50.52 -23.67 5.25
CA LYS A 30 51.47 -22.79 5.96
C LYS A 30 52.61 -22.32 5.05
N GLN A 31 53.16 -23.22 4.23
CA GLN A 31 54.21 -22.87 3.26
C GLN A 31 53.74 -21.90 2.18
N ASN A 32 52.48 -22.01 1.77
CA ASN A 32 51.86 -21.12 0.78
C ASN A 32 51.18 -19.89 1.42
N SER A 33 51.48 -19.57 2.68
CA SER A 33 50.87 -18.45 3.42
C SER A 33 49.35 -18.48 3.42
N ASP A 34 48.77 -19.68 3.55
CA ASP A 34 47.34 -19.97 3.45
C ASP A 34 46.67 -19.55 2.13
N LYS A 35 47.47 -19.24 1.10
CA LYS A 35 46.95 -18.90 -0.22
C LYS A 35 46.70 -20.20 -0.99
N PRO A 36 45.45 -20.42 -1.44
CA PRO A 36 45.15 -21.56 -2.31
C PRO A 36 45.86 -21.38 -3.65
N TYR A 37 46.07 -22.51 -4.34
CA TYR A 37 46.54 -22.47 -5.72
C TYR A 37 45.58 -21.62 -6.57
N THR A 38 46.14 -20.62 -7.23
CA THR A 38 45.39 -19.66 -8.04
C THR A 38 46.16 -19.43 -9.33
N ASN A 39 45.45 -19.33 -10.45
CA ASN A 39 46.00 -18.95 -11.74
C ASN A 39 45.11 -17.89 -12.41
N GLU A 40 45.56 -17.35 -13.54
CA GLU A 40 44.82 -16.30 -14.26
C GLU A 40 43.41 -16.74 -14.65
N MET A 41 43.24 -18.01 -15.03
CA MET A 41 41.94 -18.56 -15.40
C MET A 41 40.97 -18.55 -14.21
N TYR A 42 41.43 -18.98 -13.03
CA TYR A 42 40.62 -18.95 -11.82
C TYR A 42 40.21 -17.52 -11.43
N LEU A 43 41.14 -16.56 -11.56
CA LEU A 43 40.84 -15.15 -11.28
C LEU A 43 39.78 -14.60 -12.23
N LYS A 44 39.90 -14.87 -13.53
CA LYS A 44 38.91 -14.46 -14.54
C LYS A 44 37.53 -15.04 -14.25
N ILE A 45 37.44 -16.35 -13.98
CA ILE A 45 36.18 -17.01 -13.63
C ILE A 45 35.57 -16.40 -12.36
N LYS A 46 36.39 -16.13 -11.34
CA LYS A 46 35.92 -15.51 -10.10
C LYS A 46 35.37 -14.11 -10.36
N GLU A 47 36.08 -13.29 -11.14
CA GLU A 47 35.64 -11.94 -11.48
C GLU A 47 34.34 -11.93 -12.29
N GLU A 48 34.22 -12.80 -13.29
CA GLU A 48 32.99 -12.91 -14.10
C GLU A 48 31.80 -13.36 -13.26
N ASN A 49 31.98 -14.36 -12.39
CA ASN A 49 30.93 -14.79 -11.46
C ASN A 49 30.50 -13.68 -10.52
N GLU A 50 31.43 -12.89 -9.99
CA GLU A 50 31.09 -11.76 -9.12
C GLU A 50 30.39 -10.62 -9.88
N LYS A 51 30.73 -10.39 -11.15
CA LYS A 51 29.98 -9.46 -12.02
C LYS A 51 28.56 -9.96 -12.27
N HIS A 52 28.41 -11.22 -12.64
CA HIS A 52 27.11 -11.83 -12.91
C HIS A 52 26.17 -11.73 -11.69
N LYS A 53 26.66 -12.07 -10.50
CA LYS A 53 25.88 -11.94 -9.26
C LYS A 53 25.41 -10.51 -9.00
N LYS A 54 26.28 -9.52 -9.27
CA LYS A 54 25.93 -8.10 -9.11
C LYS A 54 24.87 -7.67 -10.12
N GLU A 55 24.99 -8.11 -11.36
CA GLU A 55 24.00 -7.84 -12.41
C GLU A 55 22.64 -8.46 -12.08
N GLU A 56 22.61 -9.73 -11.62
CA GLU A 56 21.39 -10.38 -11.18
C GLU A 56 20.73 -9.65 -10.00
N ALA A 57 21.53 -9.26 -9.01
CA ALA A 57 21.05 -8.49 -7.85
C ALA A 57 20.49 -7.12 -8.27
N LEU A 58 21.16 -6.43 -9.20
CA LEU A 58 20.69 -5.15 -9.74
C LEU A 58 19.38 -5.31 -10.52
N GLN A 59 19.26 -6.34 -11.36
CA GLN A 59 18.04 -6.62 -12.10
C GLN A 59 16.87 -6.94 -11.17
N ALA A 60 17.10 -7.72 -10.12
CA ALA A 60 16.09 -8.01 -9.10
C ALA A 60 15.61 -6.72 -8.41
N LEU A 61 16.54 -5.87 -7.98
CA LEU A 61 16.24 -4.59 -7.35
C LEU A 61 15.46 -3.65 -8.29
N MET A 62 15.85 -3.57 -9.56
CA MET A 62 15.15 -2.75 -10.55
C MET A 62 13.70 -3.23 -10.77
N LYS A 63 13.48 -4.54 -10.78
CA LYS A 63 12.15 -5.13 -10.91
C LYS A 63 11.27 -4.81 -9.70
N GLU A 64 11.81 -4.94 -8.48
CA GLU A 64 11.09 -4.58 -7.25
C GLU A 64 10.74 -3.09 -7.21
N LEU A 65 11.71 -2.23 -7.52
CA LEU A 65 11.50 -0.78 -7.57
C LEU A 65 10.43 -0.41 -8.60
N HIS A 66 10.44 -1.05 -9.76
CA HIS A 66 9.43 -0.83 -10.79
C HIS A 66 8.03 -1.24 -10.31
N GLN A 67 7.91 -2.39 -9.65
CA GLN A 67 6.64 -2.87 -9.09
C GLN A 67 6.12 -1.94 -7.97
N ALA A 68 6.99 -1.52 -7.06
CA ALA A 68 6.64 -0.58 -6.00
C ALA A 68 6.16 0.76 -6.57
N ASN A 69 6.85 1.30 -7.59
CA ASN A 69 6.44 2.52 -8.26
C ASN A 69 5.08 2.38 -8.94
N GLN A 70 4.81 1.25 -9.62
CA GLN A 70 3.50 0.99 -10.21
C GLN A 70 2.38 0.93 -9.17
N GLN A 71 2.61 0.26 -8.04
CA GLN A 71 1.64 0.19 -6.95
C GLN A 71 1.37 1.56 -6.35
N MET A 72 2.42 2.35 -6.12
CA MET A 72 2.29 3.71 -5.59
C MET A 72 1.50 4.61 -6.56
N LEU A 73 1.76 4.54 -7.86
CA LEU A 73 1.01 5.31 -8.85
C LEU A 73 -0.48 4.96 -8.85
N LYS A 74 -0.83 3.68 -8.79
CA LYS A 74 -2.22 3.23 -8.67
C LYS A 74 -2.87 3.75 -7.39
N ALA A 75 -2.17 3.67 -6.25
CA ALA A 75 -2.69 4.17 -4.98
C ALA A 75 -2.94 5.69 -5.00
N ILE A 76 -2.06 6.46 -5.64
CA ILE A 76 -2.23 7.91 -5.82
C ILE A 76 -3.45 8.22 -6.70
N GLU A 77 -3.64 7.46 -7.77
CA GLU A 77 -4.79 7.62 -8.67
C GLU A 77 -6.11 7.32 -7.95
N GLU A 78 -6.18 6.20 -7.23
CA GLU A 78 -7.33 5.82 -6.42
C GLU A 78 -7.64 6.85 -5.33
N MET A 79 -6.62 7.39 -4.67
CA MET A 79 -6.80 8.44 -3.66
C MET A 79 -7.40 9.71 -4.27
N LYS A 80 -6.90 10.15 -5.43
CA LYS A 80 -7.44 11.33 -6.14
C LYS A 80 -8.89 11.12 -6.57
N ASP A 81 -9.23 9.94 -7.06
CA ASP A 81 -10.61 9.62 -7.43
C ASP A 81 -11.53 9.52 -6.22
N ASN A 82 -11.04 9.00 -5.09
CA ASN A 82 -11.78 9.01 -3.82
C ASN A 82 -12.05 10.43 -3.33
N ASP A 83 -11.06 11.31 -3.38
CA ASP A 83 -11.22 12.70 -2.97
C ASP A 83 -12.19 13.45 -3.87
N ARG A 84 -12.17 13.20 -5.19
CA ARG A 84 -13.16 13.76 -6.12
C ARG A 84 -14.57 13.29 -5.77
N ARG A 85 -14.76 11.97 -5.57
CA ARG A 85 -16.05 11.39 -5.18
C ARG A 85 -16.57 11.94 -3.86
N LYS A 86 -15.71 12.12 -2.87
CA LYS A 86 -16.09 12.73 -1.59
C LYS A 86 -16.58 14.16 -1.76
N LYS A 87 -15.87 14.99 -2.54
CA LYS A 87 -16.29 16.37 -2.81
C LYS A 87 -17.63 16.43 -3.54
N GLU A 88 -17.81 15.58 -4.56
CA GLU A 88 -19.08 15.47 -5.29
C GLU A 88 -20.23 15.06 -4.34
N GLN A 89 -19.97 14.12 -3.42
CA GLN A 89 -20.95 13.69 -2.44
C GLN A 89 -21.29 14.80 -1.44
N GLU A 90 -20.30 15.52 -0.92
CA GLU A 90 -20.51 16.66 -0.01
C GLU A 90 -21.33 17.77 -0.67
N GLU A 91 -21.06 18.08 -1.94
CA GLU A 91 -21.81 19.07 -2.71
C GLU A 91 -23.27 18.62 -2.92
N LEU A 92 -23.48 17.35 -3.27
CA LEU A 92 -24.81 16.79 -3.44
C LEU A 92 -25.61 16.80 -2.13
N GLU A 93 -24.99 16.44 -1.01
CA GLU A 93 -25.62 16.47 0.32
C GLU A 93 -25.97 17.91 0.74
N SER A 94 -25.08 18.87 0.48
CA SER A 94 -25.32 20.29 0.75
C SER A 94 -26.51 20.82 -0.06
N LYS A 95 -26.56 20.50 -1.35
CA LYS A 95 -27.67 20.88 -2.23
C LYS A 95 -28.99 20.27 -1.76
N ARG A 96 -28.99 18.98 -1.41
CA ARG A 96 -30.18 18.30 -0.86
C ARG A 96 -30.68 18.96 0.41
N ARG A 97 -29.80 19.31 1.35
CA ARG A 97 -30.19 20.02 2.59
C ARG A 97 -30.81 21.38 2.30
N SER A 98 -30.25 22.12 1.34
CA SER A 98 -30.79 23.42 0.92
C SER A 98 -32.20 23.27 0.30
N GLU A 99 -32.39 22.26 -0.56
CA GLU A 99 -33.69 21.93 -1.15
C GLU A 99 -34.72 21.54 -0.09
N GLU A 100 -34.34 20.70 0.88
CA GLU A 100 -35.19 20.29 2.01
C GLU A 100 -35.61 21.51 2.87
N GLN A 101 -34.67 22.41 3.18
CA GLN A 101 -34.95 23.66 3.90
C GLN A 101 -35.91 24.58 3.12
N PHE A 102 -35.72 24.69 1.81
CA PHE A 102 -36.60 25.48 0.96
C PHE A 102 -38.03 24.91 0.90
N GLU A 103 -38.16 23.58 0.81
CA GLU A 103 -39.45 22.90 0.81
C GLU A 103 -40.19 23.07 2.16
N GLU A 104 -39.47 22.99 3.28
CA GLU A 104 -40.00 23.25 4.61
C GLU A 104 -40.51 24.70 4.75
N LEU A 105 -39.75 25.67 4.23
CA LEU A 105 -40.16 27.08 4.21
C LEU A 105 -41.45 27.28 3.40
N LEU A 106 -41.57 26.61 2.25
CA LEU A 106 -42.78 26.65 1.42
C LEU A 106 -43.99 26.10 2.17
N LYS A 107 -43.86 24.94 2.83
CA LYS A 107 -44.95 24.35 3.64
C LYS A 107 -45.37 25.28 4.77
N THR A 108 -44.40 25.87 5.47
CA THR A 108 -44.64 26.80 6.57
C THR A 108 -45.38 28.06 6.09
N ASN A 109 -44.92 28.67 4.99
CA ASN A 109 -45.58 29.84 4.42
C ASN A 109 -47.01 29.51 3.95
N GLN A 110 -47.22 28.36 3.30
CA GLN A 110 -48.56 27.93 2.91
C GLN A 110 -49.48 27.76 4.13
N HIS A 111 -48.98 27.18 5.23
CA HIS A 111 -49.73 27.05 6.47
C HIS A 111 -50.09 28.43 7.05
N ASN A 112 -49.12 29.33 7.15
CA ASN A 112 -49.31 30.70 7.64
C ASN A 112 -50.35 31.47 6.80
N PHE A 113 -50.33 31.33 5.47
CA PHE A 113 -51.32 31.95 4.60
C PHE A 113 -52.73 31.43 4.87
N LYS A 114 -52.91 30.12 5.03
CA LYS A 114 -54.21 29.53 5.37
C LYS A 114 -54.73 30.04 6.72
N GLU A 115 -53.87 30.11 7.74
CA GLU A 115 -54.27 30.65 9.04
C GLU A 115 -54.67 32.13 8.96
N MET A 116 -53.91 32.94 8.21
CA MET A 116 -54.21 34.35 8.00
C MET A 116 -55.55 34.54 7.28
N GLU A 117 -55.82 33.71 6.26
CA GLU A 117 -57.09 33.71 5.54
C GLU A 117 -58.26 33.41 6.49
N GLU A 118 -58.15 32.39 7.33
CA GLU A 118 -59.17 32.08 8.34
C GLU A 118 -59.41 33.24 9.32
N VAL A 119 -58.34 33.89 9.80
CA VAL A 119 -58.45 35.03 10.71
C VAL A 119 -59.12 36.21 10.02
N MET A 120 -58.76 36.50 8.78
CA MET A 120 -59.38 37.56 7.98
C MET A 120 -60.86 37.28 7.74
N GLU A 121 -61.23 36.05 7.39
CA GLU A 121 -62.64 35.66 7.26
C GLU A 121 -63.42 35.89 8.56
N LYS A 122 -62.88 35.44 9.70
CA LYS A 122 -63.49 35.63 11.03
C LYS A 122 -63.68 37.12 11.31
N ARG A 123 -62.70 37.97 10.97
CA ARG A 123 -62.75 39.42 11.17
C ARG A 123 -63.79 40.10 10.27
N LEU A 124 -63.87 39.72 8.99
CA LEU A 124 -64.88 40.19 8.04
C LEU A 124 -66.30 39.81 8.48
N LYS A 125 -66.50 38.57 8.94
CA LYS A 125 -67.79 38.11 9.49
C LYS A 125 -68.21 38.96 10.70
N ARG A 126 -67.29 39.30 11.61
CA ARG A 126 -67.57 40.18 12.76
C ARG A 126 -67.91 41.62 12.34
N LEU A 127 -67.18 42.20 11.39
CA LEU A 127 -67.46 43.55 10.87
C LEU A 127 -68.84 43.64 10.21
N ARG A 128 -69.22 42.63 9.41
CA ARG A 128 -70.56 42.54 8.81
C ARG A 128 -71.67 42.47 9.88
N LYS A 129 -71.46 41.71 10.96
CA LYS A 129 -72.42 41.65 12.09
C LYS A 129 -72.57 43.01 12.77
N ARG A 130 -71.46 43.70 13.07
CA ARG A 130 -71.48 45.03 13.70
C ARG A 130 -72.16 46.11 12.85
N LYS A 131 -71.92 46.12 11.54
CA LYS A 131 -72.57 47.06 10.61
C LYS A 131 -74.07 46.82 10.50
N ARG A 132 -74.53 45.56 10.59
CA ARG A 132 -75.96 45.23 10.61
C ARG A 132 -76.66 45.63 11.92
N SER A 133 -75.96 45.60 13.05
CA SER A 133 -76.52 46.03 14.34
C SER A 133 -76.56 47.56 14.53
N SER A 134 -75.76 48.33 13.78
CA SER A 134 -75.76 49.80 13.84
C SER A 134 -76.74 50.47 12.86
N LEU A 135 -77.52 49.69 12.12
CA LEU A 135 -78.52 50.13 11.12
C LEU A 135 -79.96 49.81 11.56
N ARG A 136 -80.16 49.44 12.83
CA ARG A 136 -81.46 49.25 13.48
C ARG A 136 -81.65 50.27 14.59
#